data_AF-A0A212RJU7-F1
#
_entry.id   AF-A0A212RJU7-F1
#
_cell.length_a   1.000
_cell.length_b   1.000
_cell.length_c   1.000
_cell.angle_alpha   90.00
_cell.angle_beta   90.00
_cell.angle_gamma   90.00
#
_symmetry.space_group_name_H-M   'P 1'
#
loop_
_entity.id
_entity.type
_entity.pdbx_description
1 polymer ?
#
loop_
_entity_poly.entity_id
_entity_poly.type
_entity_poly.pdbx_seq_one_letter_code
_entity_poly.pdbx_strand_id
1 'polypeptide(L)'
;MEEFTTRYDAQGKQIDSFFFPYMAIATGDPDFPILVYVYQDSPGMAWGRLHREGEEDLWGRYRIEGGEVSRTILAMAYDPKARRWVRAAFRIPLPPRGTHVVPAGSAEDLAKLFGLPLWRRSELLARAGLSDPFPDRVDTAQLRPVVEFVIRPDGMEQRK
;
A
#
# COMPACT_ATOMS: atom_id res chain seq x y z
N MET A 1 19.35 -2.91 -2.39
CA MET A 1 18.80 -2.78 -1.04
C MET A 1 17.32 -3.07 -1.14
N GLU A 2 16.87 -4.17 -0.55
CA GLU A 2 15.45 -4.51 -0.55
C GLU A 2 14.76 -3.69 0.54
N GLU A 3 13.69 -3.00 0.16
CA GLU A 3 12.90 -2.16 1.06
C GLU A 3 11.53 -2.81 1.24
N PHE A 4 11.18 -3.12 2.48
CA PHE A 4 9.92 -3.76 2.82
C PHE A 4 9.08 -2.85 3.69
N THR A 5 7.77 -2.88 3.50
CA THR A 5 6.85 -2.12 4.34
C THR A 5 5.71 -3.01 4.82
N THR A 6 5.23 -2.72 6.03
CA THR A 6 4.01 -3.32 6.59
C THR A 6 3.25 -2.27 7.39
N ARG A 7 1.98 -2.56 7.67
CA ARG A 7 1.06 -1.67 8.37
C ARG A 7 0.51 -2.37 9.61
N TYR A 8 0.28 -1.60 10.67
CA TYR A 8 -0.34 -2.08 11.90
C TYR A 8 -1.51 -1.16 12.30
N ASP A 9 -2.49 -1.76 12.97
CA ASP A 9 -3.60 -1.03 13.57
C ASP A 9 -3.18 -0.30 14.85
N ALA A 10 -4.12 0.41 15.48
CA ALA A 10 -3.84 1.20 16.69
C ALA A 10 -3.37 0.34 17.88
N GLN A 11 -3.68 -0.95 17.88
CA GLN A 11 -3.32 -1.92 18.91
C GLN A 11 -2.03 -2.67 18.58
N GLY A 12 -1.38 -2.35 17.45
CA GLY A 12 -0.13 -2.96 17.02
C GLY A 12 -0.31 -4.31 16.36
N LYS A 13 -1.53 -4.71 15.96
CA LYS A 13 -1.75 -5.92 15.16
C LYS A 13 -1.48 -5.62 13.69
N GLN A 14 -0.78 -6.52 13.01
CA GLN A 14 -0.50 -6.38 11.59
C GLN A 14 -1.78 -6.37 10.77
N ILE A 15 -1.86 -5.42 9.85
CA ILE A 15 -2.98 -5.28 8.91
C ILE A 15 -2.66 -6.08 7.66
N ASP A 16 -3.61 -6.92 7.27
CA ASP A 16 -3.57 -7.59 5.99
C ASP A 16 -4.12 -6.63 4.92
N SER A 17 -3.21 -6.00 4.16
CA SER A 17 -3.59 -5.07 3.09
C SER A 17 -4.32 -5.79 1.96
N PHE A 18 -5.27 -5.09 1.34
CA PHE A 18 -6.00 -5.54 0.17
C PHE A 18 -5.42 -4.90 -1.10
N PHE A 19 -5.32 -5.68 -2.17
CA PHE A 19 -4.81 -5.26 -3.46
C PHE A 19 -5.88 -5.44 -4.53
N PHE A 20 -6.31 -4.34 -5.14
CA PHE A 20 -7.33 -4.31 -6.18
C PHE A 20 -6.77 -3.69 -7.48
N PRO A 21 -6.45 -4.50 -8.51
CA PRO A 21 -6.08 -3.98 -9.83
C PRO A 21 -7.34 -3.44 -10.52
N TYR A 22 -7.46 -2.12 -10.66
CA TYR A 22 -8.69 -1.49 -11.15
C TYR A 22 -8.58 -0.96 -12.59
N MET A 23 -7.37 -0.80 -13.11
CA MET A 23 -7.16 -0.29 -14.46
C MET A 23 -5.83 -0.78 -15.03
N ALA A 24 -5.82 -1.17 -16.31
CA ALA A 24 -4.63 -1.45 -17.09
C ALA A 24 -4.67 -0.62 -18.37
N ILE A 25 -3.54 -0.01 -18.73
CA ILE A 25 -3.40 0.81 -19.93
C ILE A 25 -2.21 0.33 -20.76
N ALA A 26 -2.37 0.36 -22.09
CA ALA A 26 -1.24 0.26 -23.00
C ALA A 26 -0.51 1.60 -23.02
N THR A 27 0.80 1.59 -22.83
CA THR A 27 1.60 2.82 -22.74
C THR A 27 2.07 3.32 -24.10
N GLY A 28 2.13 2.44 -25.11
CA GLY A 28 2.79 2.68 -26.39
C GLY A 28 4.32 2.62 -26.34
N ASP A 29 4.90 2.41 -25.15
CA ASP A 29 6.34 2.24 -24.95
C ASP A 29 6.69 0.75 -24.99
N PRO A 30 7.50 0.28 -25.97
CA PRO A 30 7.88 -1.13 -26.06
C PRO A 30 8.71 -1.63 -24.88
N ASP A 31 9.40 -0.75 -24.14
CA ASP A 31 10.17 -1.12 -22.96
C ASP A 31 9.28 -1.29 -21.72
N PHE A 32 8.09 -0.67 -21.70
CA PHE A 32 7.12 -0.78 -20.62
C PHE A 32 5.68 -0.81 -21.17
N PRO A 33 5.29 -1.86 -21.92
CA PRO A 33 4.10 -1.83 -22.77
C PRO A 33 2.78 -1.74 -22.01
N ILE A 34 2.78 -2.10 -20.72
CA ILE A 34 1.58 -2.18 -19.88
C ILE A 34 1.86 -1.45 -18.57
N LEU A 35 0.93 -0.57 -18.19
CA LEU A 35 0.85 0.04 -16.87
C LEU A 35 -0.46 -0.39 -16.19
N VAL A 36 -0.37 -0.87 -14.96
CA VAL A 36 -1.51 -1.28 -14.13
C VAL A 36 -1.57 -0.37 -12.91
N TYR A 37 -2.77 0.11 -12.59
CA TYR A 37 -3.03 0.79 -11.33
C TYR A 37 -3.71 -0.16 -10.34
N VAL A 38 -3.16 -0.20 -9.13
CA VAL A 38 -3.60 -1.07 -8.04
C VAL A 38 -3.94 -0.19 -6.84
N TYR A 39 -5.14 -0.36 -6.30
CA TYR A 39 -5.42 0.14 -4.95
C TYR A 39 -4.81 -0.80 -3.93
N GLN A 40 -4.01 -0.23 -3.03
CA GLN A 40 -3.60 -0.88 -1.79
C GLN A 40 -4.41 -0.27 -0.65
N ASP A 41 -5.36 -1.03 -0.14
CA ASP A 41 -6.22 -0.62 0.96
C ASP A 41 -5.69 -1.19 2.27
N SER A 42 -5.55 -0.32 3.27
CA SER A 42 -5.06 -0.65 4.62
C SER A 42 -6.10 -0.20 5.67
N PRO A 43 -7.06 -1.07 6.02
CA PRO A 43 -8.13 -0.74 6.97
C PRO A 43 -7.59 -0.49 8.37
N GLY A 44 -8.06 0.58 9.03
CA GLY A 44 -7.68 0.88 10.41
C GLY A 44 -6.20 1.19 10.61
N MET A 45 -5.48 1.54 9.54
CA MET A 45 -4.05 1.82 9.59
C MET A 45 -3.72 2.95 10.56
N ALA A 46 -2.81 2.66 11.49
CA ALA A 46 -2.38 3.59 12.51
C ALA A 46 -0.85 3.68 12.57
N TRP A 47 -0.13 2.63 12.15
CA TRP A 47 1.32 2.60 12.10
C TRP A 47 1.80 2.02 10.77
N GLY A 48 2.94 2.52 10.29
CA GLY A 48 3.69 1.93 9.18
C GLY A 48 5.12 1.65 9.61
N ARG A 49 5.63 0.48 9.26
CA ARG A 49 7.03 0.09 9.44
C ARG A 49 7.70 0.04 8.08
N LEU A 50 8.85 0.67 7.99
CA LEU A 50 9.76 0.61 6.86
C LEU A 50 11.01 -0.15 7.31
N HIS A 51 11.26 -1.28 6.68
CA HIS A 51 12.42 -2.13 6.92
C HIS A 51 13.38 -2.04 5.73
N ARG A 52 14.67 -1.87 6.05
CA ARG A 52 15.78 -1.93 5.11
C ARG A 52 16.85 -2.83 5.71
N GLU A 53 17.32 -3.75 4.89
CA GLU A 53 18.35 -4.70 5.32
C GLU A 53 19.60 -3.96 5.82
N GLY A 54 20.02 -4.26 7.06
CA GLY A 54 21.18 -3.64 7.70
C GLY A 54 20.93 -2.28 8.38
N GLU A 55 19.69 -1.77 8.35
CA GLU A 55 19.30 -0.51 9.02
C GLU A 55 18.27 -0.77 10.13
N GLU A 56 18.16 0.17 11.09
CA GLU A 56 17.06 0.17 12.05
C GLU A 56 15.73 0.45 11.35
N ASP A 57 14.67 -0.18 11.83
CA ASP A 57 13.33 0.03 11.27
C ASP A 57 12.85 1.46 11.52
N LEU A 58 12.33 2.08 10.47
CA LEU A 58 11.71 3.40 10.56
C LEU A 58 10.21 3.25 10.77
N TRP A 59 9.69 3.97 11.75
CA TRP A 59 8.27 3.96 12.10
C TRP A 59 7.58 5.26 11.68
N GLY A 60 6.42 5.13 11.04
CA GLY A 60 5.53 6.26 10.76
C GLY A 60 4.22 6.11 11.52
N ARG A 61 3.73 7.21 12.10
CA ARG A 61 2.40 7.29 12.72
C ARG A 61 1.38 7.82 11.71
N TYR A 62 0.19 7.24 11.69
CA TYR A 62 -0.87 7.62 10.77
C TYR A 62 -2.15 7.95 11.53
N ARG A 63 -2.79 9.07 11.15
CA ARG A 63 -4.12 9.46 11.58
C ARG A 63 -5.06 9.47 10.38
N ILE A 64 -6.11 8.66 10.43
CA ILE A 64 -7.16 8.61 9.41
C ILE A 64 -8.29 9.54 9.83
N GLU A 65 -8.72 10.42 8.93
CA GLU A 65 -9.85 11.34 9.14
C GLU A 65 -10.83 11.22 7.96
N GLY A 66 -12.14 11.31 8.24
CA GLY A 66 -13.16 11.31 7.19
C GLY A 66 -13.43 9.96 6.52
N GLY A 67 -13.07 8.84 7.18
CA GLY A 67 -13.37 7.46 6.78
C GLY A 67 -12.50 6.46 7.56
N GLU A 68 -12.38 5.23 7.08
CA GLU A 68 -11.83 4.11 7.86
C GLU A 68 -10.64 3.39 7.20
N VAL A 69 -10.47 3.56 5.89
CA VAL A 69 -9.47 2.84 5.10
C VAL A 69 -8.52 3.81 4.43
N SER A 70 -7.23 3.64 4.65
CA SER A 70 -6.20 4.30 3.85
C SER A 70 -6.05 3.56 2.52
N ARG A 71 -6.36 4.25 1.42
CA ARG A 71 -6.14 3.78 0.05
C ARG A 71 -4.91 4.45 -0.53
N THR A 72 -3.92 3.65 -0.91
CA THR A 72 -2.76 4.09 -1.70
C THR A 72 -2.89 3.61 -3.13
N ILE A 73 -2.62 4.48 -4.10
CA ILE A 73 -2.62 4.12 -5.52
C ILE A 73 -1.19 3.73 -5.91
N LEU A 74 -1.00 2.46 -6.27
CA LEU A 74 0.25 1.94 -6.80
C LEU A 74 0.17 1.91 -8.32
N ALA A 75 1.20 2.43 -8.98
CA ALA A 75 1.40 2.30 -10.41
C ALA A 75 2.46 1.22 -10.67
N MET A 76 2.12 0.20 -11.45
CA MET A 76 2.97 -0.96 -11.73
C MET A 76 3.18 -1.08 -13.25
N ALA A 77 4.41 -0.99 -13.71
CA ALA A 77 4.75 -1.22 -15.12
C ALA A 77 5.31 -2.63 -15.31
N TYR A 78 5.01 -3.26 -16.43
CA TYR A 78 5.63 -4.54 -16.80
C TYR A 78 6.91 -4.29 -17.59
N ASP A 79 8.04 -4.77 -17.07
CA ASP A 79 9.33 -4.82 -17.77
C ASP A 79 9.42 -6.17 -18.51
N PRO A 80 9.29 -6.20 -19.85
CA PRO A 80 9.33 -7.43 -20.63
C PRO A 80 10.75 -8.01 -20.72
N LYS A 81 11.80 -7.20 -20.61
CA LYS A 81 13.20 -7.64 -20.67
C LYS A 81 13.56 -8.42 -19.41
N ALA A 82 13.19 -7.90 -18.23
CA ALA A 82 13.40 -8.56 -16.95
C ALA A 82 12.26 -9.50 -16.54
N ARG A 83 11.17 -9.56 -17.33
CA ARG A 83 9.97 -10.38 -17.09
C ARG A 83 9.38 -10.18 -15.69
N ARG A 84 9.27 -8.93 -15.25
CA ARG A 84 8.80 -8.58 -13.90
C ARG A 84 7.97 -7.31 -13.88
N TRP A 85 7.12 -7.19 -12.86
CA TRP A 85 6.46 -5.93 -12.54
C TRP A 85 7.37 -5.03 -11.71
N VAL A 86 7.43 -3.76 -12.05
CA VAL A 86 8.21 -2.73 -11.34
C VAL A 86 7.31 -1.58 -10.93
N ARG A 87 7.60 -0.93 -9.80
CA ARG A 87 6.89 0.30 -9.43
C ARG A 87 7.21 1.40 -10.45
N ALA A 88 6.17 2.00 -10.98
CA ALA A 88 6.27 3.23 -11.76
C ALA A 88 6.03 4.43 -10.85
N ALA A 89 6.78 5.51 -11.06
CA ALA A 89 6.48 6.79 -10.45
C ALA A 89 5.39 7.49 -11.28
N PHE A 90 4.49 8.23 -10.61
CA PHE A 90 3.64 9.18 -11.31
C PHE A 90 4.51 10.35 -11.82
N ARG A 91 4.21 10.87 -13.01
CA ARG A 91 4.76 12.18 -13.42
C ARG A 91 4.28 13.22 -12.42
N ILE A 92 5.20 14.07 -11.94
CA ILE A 92 4.85 15.19 -11.07
C ILE A 92 4.01 16.19 -11.87
N PRO A 93 2.91 16.72 -11.31
CA PRO A 93 2.43 16.50 -9.94
C PRO A 93 1.85 15.10 -9.73
N LEU A 94 2.18 14.48 -8.58
CA LEU A 94 1.51 13.28 -8.12
C LEU A 94 0.00 13.50 -8.25
N PRO A 95 -0.80 12.47 -8.60
CA PRO A 95 -2.24 12.61 -8.57
C PRO A 95 -2.64 13.17 -7.19
N PRO A 96 -3.59 14.13 -7.11
CA PRO A 96 -3.93 14.82 -5.87
C PRO A 96 -4.21 13.88 -4.68
N ARG A 97 -4.59 12.63 -4.99
CA ARG A 97 -4.98 11.58 -4.05
C ARG A 97 -4.12 10.31 -4.15
N GLY A 98 -2.80 10.43 -4.29
CA GLY A 98 -1.89 9.28 -4.31
C GLY A 98 -2.03 8.37 -3.07
N THR A 99 -2.38 8.96 -1.92
CA THR A 99 -2.93 8.25 -0.76
C THR A 99 -4.06 9.08 -0.16
N HIS A 100 -5.21 8.46 0.13
CA HIS A 100 -6.41 9.13 0.61
C HIS A 100 -7.29 8.17 1.42
N VAL A 101 -8.30 8.71 2.09
CA VAL A 101 -9.26 7.90 2.87
C VAL A 101 -10.48 7.53 2.03
N VAL A 102 -10.95 6.31 2.21
CA VAL A 102 -12.21 5.80 1.67
C VAL A 102 -13.03 5.09 2.77
N PRO A 103 -14.36 4.96 2.59
CA PRO A 103 -15.19 4.15 3.48
C PRO A 103 -14.74 2.69 3.55
N ALA A 104 -14.97 2.03 4.69
CA ALA A 104 -14.77 0.58 4.81
C ALA A 104 -15.57 -0.20 3.75
N GLY A 105 -15.01 -1.29 3.21
CA GLY A 105 -15.66 -2.10 2.18
C GLY A 105 -15.55 -1.55 0.75
N SER A 106 -14.96 -0.37 0.55
CA SER A 106 -14.91 0.26 -0.77
C SER A 106 -14.16 -0.55 -1.83
N ALA A 107 -13.12 -1.32 -1.48
CA ALA A 107 -12.42 -2.16 -2.46
C ALA A 107 -13.21 -3.42 -2.79
N GLU A 108 -13.85 -4.00 -1.79
CA GLU A 108 -14.72 -5.17 -1.90
C GLU A 108 -15.93 -4.88 -2.79
N ASP A 109 -16.57 -3.73 -2.59
CA ASP A 109 -17.71 -3.30 -3.40
C ASP A 109 -17.32 -3.10 -4.87
N LEU A 110 -16.15 -2.47 -5.13
CA LEU A 110 -15.64 -2.30 -6.50
C LEU A 110 -15.24 -3.63 -7.13
N ALA A 111 -14.57 -4.52 -6.38
CA ALA A 111 -14.19 -5.84 -6.85
C ALA A 111 -15.43 -6.65 -7.26
N LYS A 112 -16.49 -6.60 -6.45
CA LYS A 112 -17.78 -7.22 -6.75
C LYS A 112 -18.45 -6.58 -7.98
N LEU A 113 -18.46 -5.25 -8.06
CA LEU A 113 -19.09 -4.51 -9.16
C LEU A 113 -18.45 -4.83 -10.51
N PHE A 114 -17.11 -4.91 -10.56
CA PHE A 114 -16.36 -5.16 -11.79
C PHE A 114 -16.09 -6.64 -12.06
N GLY A 115 -16.42 -7.54 -11.13
CA GLY A 115 -16.09 -8.97 -11.24
C GLY A 115 -14.58 -9.22 -11.27
N LEU A 116 -13.81 -8.36 -10.60
CA LEU A 116 -12.34 -8.40 -10.59
C LEU A 116 -11.84 -8.96 -9.24
N PRO A 117 -10.67 -9.63 -9.22
CA PRO A 117 -10.16 -10.21 -8.00
C PRO A 117 -9.69 -9.14 -7.01
N LEU A 118 -9.98 -9.38 -5.72
CA LEU A 118 -9.40 -8.65 -4.60
C LEU A 118 -8.46 -9.60 -3.87
N TRP A 119 -7.19 -9.23 -3.74
CA TRP A 119 -6.17 -10.08 -3.12
C TRP A 119 -5.77 -9.57 -1.76
N ARG A 120 -5.64 -10.46 -0.78
CA ARG A 120 -4.99 -10.12 0.49
C ARG A 120 -3.48 -10.29 0.40
N ARG A 121 -2.73 -9.49 1.14
CA ARG A 121 -1.27 -9.61 1.21
C ARG A 121 -0.85 -11.01 1.67
N SER A 122 -1.49 -11.53 2.71
CA SER A 122 -1.23 -12.86 3.24
C SER A 122 -1.45 -13.97 2.20
N GLU A 123 -2.53 -13.88 1.42
CA GLU A 123 -2.85 -14.82 0.33
C GLU A 123 -1.81 -14.77 -0.79
N LEU A 124 -1.35 -13.57 -1.15
CA LEU A 124 -0.31 -13.39 -2.17
C LEU A 124 1.03 -14.00 -1.71
N LEU A 125 1.41 -13.80 -0.44
CA LEU A 125 2.62 -14.43 0.12
C LEU A 125 2.50 -15.96 0.12
N ALA A 126 1.37 -16.49 0.58
CA ALA A 126 1.13 -17.94 0.62
C ALA A 126 1.22 -18.57 -0.77
N ARG A 127 0.66 -17.92 -1.80
CA ARG A 127 0.75 -18.38 -3.21
C ARG A 127 2.17 -18.40 -3.75
N ALA A 128 3.02 -17.51 -3.27
CA ALA A 128 4.43 -17.46 -3.64
C ALA A 128 5.30 -18.39 -2.79
N GLY A 129 4.72 -19.10 -1.80
CA GLY A 129 5.48 -19.90 -0.84
C GLY A 129 6.36 -19.05 0.09
N LEU A 130 6.00 -17.77 0.28
CA LEU A 130 6.75 -16.81 1.08
C LEU A 130 6.12 -16.66 2.46
N SER A 131 6.98 -16.48 3.48
CA SER A 131 6.55 -16.11 4.82
C SER A 131 6.58 -14.60 4.98
N ASP A 132 5.77 -14.08 5.89
CA ASP A 132 5.84 -12.68 6.27
C ASP A 132 7.10 -12.42 7.12
N PRO A 133 8.02 -11.53 6.72
CA PRO A 133 9.18 -11.19 7.54
C PRO A 133 8.81 -10.32 8.76
N PHE A 134 7.57 -9.80 8.82
CA PHE A 134 7.12 -8.94 9.91
C PHE A 134 6.36 -9.72 10.98
N PRO A 135 6.49 -9.31 12.25
CA PRO A 135 5.72 -9.93 13.33
C PRO A 135 4.23 -9.58 13.21
N ASP A 136 3.36 -10.52 13.58
CA ASP A 136 1.90 -10.30 13.60
C ASP A 136 1.48 -9.19 14.57
N ARG A 137 2.29 -8.92 15.59
CA ARG A 137 2.05 -7.90 16.62
C ARG A 137 3.31 -7.15 17.02
N VAL A 138 3.14 -5.88 17.37
CA VAL A 138 4.17 -5.02 17.97
C VAL A 138 3.64 -4.28 19.19
N ASP A 139 4.51 -3.95 20.14
CA ASP A 139 4.16 -3.10 21.27
C ASP A 139 4.18 -1.63 20.85
N THR A 140 2.98 -1.06 20.63
CA THR A 140 2.83 0.33 20.19
C THR A 140 3.37 1.35 21.19
N ALA A 141 3.51 1.00 22.48
CA ALA A 141 4.04 1.90 23.49
C ALA A 141 5.56 2.11 23.36
N GLN A 142 6.25 1.19 22.67
CA GLN A 142 7.70 1.26 22.44
C GLN A 142 8.06 1.90 21.10
N LEU A 143 7.08 2.10 20.22
CA LEU A 143 7.31 2.65 18.89
C LEU A 143 7.64 4.14 18.97
N ARG A 144 8.70 4.55 18.26
CA ARG A 144 9.11 5.94 18.13
C ARG A 144 8.93 6.38 16.67
N PRO A 145 7.83 7.07 16.33
CA PRO A 145 7.63 7.51 14.97
C PRO A 145 8.67 8.56 14.58
N VAL A 146 9.32 8.38 13.44
CA VAL A 146 10.21 9.39 12.84
C VAL A 146 9.44 10.41 12.00
N VAL A 147 8.16 10.13 11.75
CA VAL A 147 7.25 10.95 10.95
C VAL A 147 5.81 10.66 11.33
N GLU A 148 4.96 11.68 11.22
CA GLU A 148 3.51 11.53 11.35
C GLU A 148 2.82 11.91 10.04
N PHE A 149 1.71 11.25 9.73
CA PHE A 149 0.89 11.54 8.56
C PHE A 149 -0.57 11.67 8.96
N VAL A 150 -1.26 12.63 8.37
CA VAL A 150 -2.72 12.70 8.40
C VAL A 150 -3.24 12.35 7.02
N ILE A 151 -4.11 11.36 6.94
CA ILE A 151 -4.74 10.95 5.69
C ILE A 151 -6.21 11.35 5.75
N ARG A 152 -6.66 12.03 4.71
CA ARG A 152 -8.02 12.55 4.51
C ARG A 152 -8.55 12.14 3.14
N PRO A 153 -9.84 12.35 2.85
CA PRO A 153 -10.40 12.07 1.52
C PRO A 153 -9.78 12.91 0.39
N ASP A 154 -9.25 14.09 0.71
CA ASP A 154 -8.58 14.98 -0.25
C ASP A 154 -7.09 14.65 -0.44
N GLY A 155 -6.46 13.93 0.48
CA GLY A 155 -5.09 13.43 0.32
C GLY A 155 -4.39 13.12 1.63
N MET A 156 -3.09 12.81 1.53
CA MET A 156 -2.20 12.60 2.68
C MET A 156 -1.29 13.81 2.88
N GLU A 157 -1.16 14.23 4.12
CA GLU A 157 -0.32 15.33 4.56
C GLU A 157 0.70 14.82 5.57
N GLN A 158 1.98 15.13 5.36
CA GLN A 158 3.02 14.86 6.34
C GLN A 158 3.02 15.94 7.44
N ARG A 159 3.06 15.52 8.70
CA ARG A 159 3.28 16.35 9.88
C ARG A 159 4.67 16.06 10.44
N LYS A 160 5.36 17.12 10.90
CA LYS A 160 6.64 17.02 11.61
C LYS A 160 6.38 16.83 13.09
#